data_AF-A0A3D2R436-F1
#
_entry.id   AF-A0A3D2R436-F1
#
_cell.length_a   1.000
_cell.length_b   1.000
_cell.length_c   1.000
_cell.angle_alpha   90.00
_cell.angle_beta   90.00
_cell.angle_gamma   90.00
#
_symmetry.space_group_name_H-M   'P 1'
#
loop_
_entity.id
_entity.type
_entity.pdbx_description
1 polymer ?
#
loop_
_entity_poly.entity_id
_entity_poly.type
_entity_poly.pdbx_seq_one_letter_code
_entity_poly.pdbx_strand_id
1 'polypeptide(L)'
;MLARNILVSTLLASLIGFTGVASAQIKLIKTTDGSEFTIPAAGLKGTPAEAEFFKTGKNIYIGDAKAIAYGKKRFGLWSCTQCHGPTAGGQVGPGLLGPTFRYPKDATNKGMFETVWAGSNGGMGGKGLGIMSADDGMNADELLQTIAWIRAQATTGVTGNEGL
;
A
#
# COMPACT_ATOMS: atom_id res chain seq x y z
N MET A 1 72.54 -4.05 23.45
CA MET A 1 72.01 -3.12 24.47
C MET A 1 70.73 -2.52 23.93
N LEU A 2 69.62 -2.83 24.61
CA LEU A 2 68.26 -2.26 24.56
C LEU A 2 67.58 -2.00 23.20
N ALA A 3 66.70 -2.93 22.85
CA ALA A 3 65.49 -2.67 22.09
C ALA A 3 64.53 -1.74 22.88
N ARG A 4 63.87 -0.82 22.19
CA ARG A 4 62.72 -0.06 22.73
C ARG A 4 61.52 -0.29 21.82
N ASN A 5 60.51 -0.94 22.41
CA ASN A 5 59.18 -1.13 21.83
C ASN A 5 58.49 0.21 21.61
N ILE A 6 57.91 0.40 20.42
CA ILE A 6 56.79 1.33 20.22
C ILE A 6 55.73 0.58 19.42
N LEU A 7 54.66 0.22 20.11
CA LEU A 7 53.37 -0.17 19.53
C LEU A 7 52.70 1.09 18.98
N VAL A 8 52.35 1.10 17.69
CA VAL A 8 51.29 1.98 17.17
C VAL A 8 50.33 1.14 16.35
N SER A 9 49.11 1.11 16.87
CA SER A 9 47.92 0.42 16.40
C SER A 9 47.45 1.02 15.07
N THR A 10 47.43 0.25 13.98
CA THR A 10 46.76 0.65 12.73
C THR A 10 45.32 0.15 12.75
N LEU A 11 44.43 1.07 13.11
CA LEU A 11 42.98 0.95 13.07
C LEU A 11 42.51 0.62 11.64
N LEU A 12 41.77 -0.48 11.47
CA LEU A 12 40.99 -0.78 10.28
C LEU A 12 39.92 0.31 10.08
N ALA A 13 40.04 1.11 9.03
CA ALA A 13 38.93 1.92 8.52
C ALA A 13 38.33 1.23 7.29
N SER A 14 37.49 0.22 7.54
CA SER A 14 36.64 -0.36 6.49
C SER A 14 35.50 0.62 6.20
N LEU A 15 35.73 1.56 5.27
CA LEU A 15 34.68 2.39 4.68
C LEU A 15 33.85 1.51 3.74
N ILE A 16 32.88 0.78 4.30
CA ILE A 16 31.75 0.28 3.52
C ILE A 16 30.93 1.50 3.16
N GLY A 17 31.19 2.04 1.97
CA GLY A 17 30.34 3.03 1.35
C GLY A 17 28.95 2.44 1.20
N PHE A 18 28.00 2.89 2.01
CA PHE A 18 26.59 2.73 1.75
C PHE A 18 26.29 3.52 0.48
N THR A 19 26.38 2.87 -0.68
CA THR A 19 25.78 3.36 -1.90
C THR A 19 24.28 3.34 -1.67
N GLY A 20 23.72 4.49 -1.31
CA GLY A 20 22.28 4.70 -1.26
C GLY A 20 21.71 4.41 -2.64
N VAL A 21 21.14 3.22 -2.81
CA VAL A 21 20.35 2.90 -3.99
C VAL A 21 19.09 3.75 -3.87
N ALA A 22 19.00 4.82 -4.65
CA ALA A 22 17.74 5.52 -4.86
C ALA A 22 16.77 4.51 -5.49
N SER A 23 16.00 3.83 -4.65
CA SER A 23 15.01 2.87 -5.11
C SER A 23 13.91 3.68 -5.79
N ALA A 24 13.73 3.48 -7.10
CA ALA A 24 12.64 4.10 -7.83
C ALA A 24 11.31 3.71 -7.16
N GLN A 25 10.54 4.71 -6.73
CA GLN A 25 9.20 4.49 -6.20
C GLN A 25 8.25 4.21 -7.36
N ILE A 26 7.24 3.37 -7.13
CA ILE A 26 6.19 3.11 -8.11
C ILE A 26 5.45 4.41 -8.45
N LYS A 27 5.08 4.56 -9.72
CA LYS A 27 4.20 5.64 -10.15
C LYS A 27 2.75 5.28 -9.87
N LEU A 28 2.03 6.15 -9.15
CA LEU A 28 0.61 5.96 -8.88
C LEU A 28 -0.22 6.72 -9.91
N ILE A 29 -1.18 6.03 -10.52
CA ILE A 29 -1.95 6.52 -11.66
C ILE A 29 -3.44 6.55 -11.29
N LYS A 30 -4.08 7.70 -11.41
CA LYS A 30 -5.51 7.86 -11.10
C LYS A 30 -6.35 6.99 -12.03
N THR A 31 -7.34 6.33 -11.45
CA THR A 31 -8.29 5.49 -12.20
C THR A 31 -9.30 6.32 -13.01
N THR A 32 -9.40 7.63 -12.76
CA THR A 32 -10.31 8.56 -13.45
C THR A 32 -9.79 9.00 -14.81
N ASP A 33 -8.58 9.54 -14.88
CA ASP A 33 -8.03 10.23 -16.05
C ASP A 33 -6.61 9.76 -16.46
N GLY A 34 -6.02 8.83 -15.71
CA GLY A 34 -4.66 8.35 -15.98
C GLY A 34 -3.54 9.31 -15.57
N SER A 35 -3.84 10.43 -14.91
CA SER A 35 -2.81 11.33 -14.38
C SER A 35 -2.05 10.69 -13.21
N GLU A 36 -0.77 11.04 -13.06
CA GLU A 36 0.04 10.62 -11.92
C GLU A 36 -0.37 11.38 -10.65
N PHE A 37 -0.27 10.74 -9.50
CA PHE A 37 -0.47 11.39 -8.20
C PHE A 37 0.53 10.88 -7.15
N THR A 38 0.70 11.66 -6.09
CA THR A 38 1.57 11.33 -4.96
C THR A 38 0.78 11.28 -3.66
N ILE A 39 1.30 10.54 -2.69
CA ILE A 39 0.73 10.51 -1.33
C ILE A 39 1.26 11.69 -0.54
N PRO A 40 0.40 12.52 0.09
CA PRO A 40 0.87 13.58 0.97
C PRO A 40 1.64 13.00 2.15
N ALA A 41 2.66 13.70 2.64
CA ALA A 41 3.49 13.22 3.75
C ALA A 41 2.67 12.88 5.02
N ALA A 42 1.61 13.64 5.30
CA ALA A 42 0.70 13.37 6.42
C ALA A 42 -0.09 12.04 6.27
N GLY A 43 -0.22 11.55 5.03
CA GLY A 43 -0.86 10.29 4.69
C GLY A 43 0.08 9.09 4.78
N LEU A 44 1.34 9.28 5.17
CA LEU A 44 2.32 8.21 5.38
C LEU A 44 2.59 8.03 6.87
N LYS A 45 2.78 6.77 7.30
CA LYS A 45 3.16 6.41 8.66
C LYS A 45 4.61 5.96 8.79
N GLY A 46 5.30 5.73 7.67
CA GLY A 46 6.66 5.22 7.62
C GLY A 46 6.74 3.73 7.94
N THR A 47 5.69 2.95 7.68
CA THR A 47 5.71 1.52 8.01
C THR A 47 6.54 0.71 7.02
N PRO A 48 7.05 -0.48 7.40
CA PRO A 48 7.70 -1.38 6.46
C PRO A 48 6.79 -1.79 5.29
N ALA A 49 5.48 -1.88 5.52
CA ALA A 49 4.51 -2.21 4.48
C ALA A 49 4.35 -1.08 3.46
N GLU A 50 4.30 0.17 3.90
CA GLU A 50 4.33 1.32 3.00
C GLU A 50 5.63 1.34 2.18
N ALA A 51 6.78 1.13 2.83
CA ALA A 51 8.07 1.11 2.15
C ALA A 51 8.15 0.03 1.07
N GLU A 52 7.69 -1.20 1.37
CA GLU A 52 7.65 -2.30 0.39
C GLU A 52 6.64 -2.00 -0.72
N PHE A 53 5.44 -1.52 -0.38
CA PHE A 53 4.42 -1.18 -1.36
C PHE A 53 4.89 -0.10 -2.34
N PHE A 54 5.47 1.00 -1.86
CA PHE A 54 5.94 2.06 -2.75
C PHE A 54 7.19 1.64 -3.54
N LYS A 55 7.88 0.58 -3.15
CA LYS A 55 9.00 0.01 -3.90
C LYS A 55 8.54 -0.99 -4.97
N THR A 56 7.58 -1.85 -4.68
CA THR A 56 7.27 -3.03 -5.52
C THR A 56 5.81 -3.13 -5.96
N GLY A 57 4.91 -2.33 -5.39
CA GLY A 57 3.47 -2.46 -5.56
C GLY A 57 2.85 -3.64 -4.80
N LYS A 58 3.65 -4.41 -4.06
CA LYS A 58 3.18 -5.55 -3.27
C LYS A 58 2.71 -5.10 -1.90
N ASN A 59 1.68 -5.78 -1.40
CA ASN A 59 1.18 -5.58 -0.06
C ASN A 59 1.62 -6.75 0.82
N ILE A 60 2.45 -6.48 1.83
CA ILE A 60 2.93 -7.53 2.75
C ILE A 60 1.93 -7.89 3.85
N TYR A 61 0.80 -7.18 3.95
CA TYR A 61 -0.28 -7.53 4.86
C TYR A 61 -1.18 -8.67 4.34
N ILE A 62 -1.00 -9.12 3.10
CA ILE A 62 -1.75 -10.27 2.58
C ILE A 62 -1.46 -11.50 3.45
N GLY A 63 -2.51 -12.05 4.07
CA GLY A 63 -2.43 -13.20 4.97
C GLY A 63 -2.10 -12.87 6.43
N ASP A 64 -1.82 -11.61 6.77
CA ASP A 64 -1.59 -11.19 8.16
C ASP A 64 -2.93 -11.02 8.89
N ALA A 65 -3.20 -11.88 9.88
CA ALA A 65 -4.47 -11.90 10.60
C ALA A 65 -4.77 -10.60 11.37
N LYS A 66 -3.75 -9.91 11.91
CA LYS A 66 -3.95 -8.65 12.66
C LYS A 66 -4.29 -7.51 11.70
N ALA A 67 -3.55 -7.41 10.59
CA ALA A 67 -3.80 -6.44 9.54
C ALA A 67 -5.17 -6.65 8.89
N ILE A 68 -5.56 -7.89 8.62
CA ILE A 68 -6.89 -8.24 8.09
C ILE A 68 -7.99 -7.83 9.07
N ALA A 69 -7.84 -8.11 10.37
CA ALA A 69 -8.83 -7.72 11.37
C ALA A 69 -8.99 -6.20 11.47
N TYR A 70 -7.88 -5.46 11.42
CA TYR A 70 -7.89 -4.01 11.40
C TYR A 70 -8.49 -3.45 10.09
N GLY A 71 -8.13 -4.03 8.96
CA GLY A 71 -8.67 -3.72 7.64
C GLY A 71 -10.19 -3.84 7.59
N LYS A 72 -10.77 -4.88 8.21
CA LYS A 72 -12.23 -5.03 8.36
C LYS A 72 -12.87 -3.83 9.06
N LYS A 73 -12.26 -3.37 10.16
CA LYS A 73 -12.74 -2.20 10.91
C LYS A 73 -12.72 -0.95 10.03
N ARG A 74 -11.65 -0.76 9.25
CA ARG A 74 -11.50 0.40 8.35
C ARG A 74 -12.45 0.33 7.15
N PHE A 75 -12.68 -0.84 6.58
CA PHE A 75 -13.69 -1.03 5.52
C PHE A 75 -15.09 -0.59 5.96
N GLY A 76 -15.47 -0.90 7.21
CA GLY A 76 -16.72 -0.42 7.80
C GLY A 76 -16.70 1.10 8.06
N LEU A 77 -15.64 1.60 8.69
CA LEU A 77 -15.52 3.03 9.06
C LEU A 77 -15.62 3.96 7.84
N TRP A 78 -15.01 3.58 6.72
CA TRP A 78 -15.00 4.39 5.48
C TRP A 78 -16.23 4.17 4.59
N SER A 79 -17.28 3.55 5.15
CA SER A 79 -18.57 3.27 4.52
C SER A 79 -18.48 2.39 3.27
N CYS A 80 -17.41 1.61 3.11
CA CYS A 80 -17.25 0.71 1.97
C CYS A 80 -18.35 -0.36 1.96
N THR A 81 -18.81 -0.77 3.15
CA THR A 81 -19.91 -1.73 3.32
C THR A 81 -21.23 -1.25 2.72
N GLN A 82 -21.48 0.05 2.67
CA GLN A 82 -22.76 0.59 2.19
C GLN A 82 -22.90 0.43 0.66
N CYS A 83 -21.78 0.42 -0.06
CA CYS A 83 -21.77 0.26 -1.51
C CYS A 83 -21.37 -1.15 -1.95
N HIS A 84 -20.40 -1.78 -1.28
CA HIS A 84 -19.83 -3.07 -1.68
C HIS A 84 -20.30 -4.24 -0.81
N GLY A 85 -21.25 -4.01 0.09
CA GLY A 85 -21.77 -5.01 1.01
C GLY A 85 -20.81 -5.34 2.17
N PRO A 86 -21.29 -6.06 3.21
CA PRO A 86 -20.51 -6.34 4.42
C PRO A 86 -19.30 -7.27 4.20
N THR A 87 -19.27 -7.99 3.07
CA THR A 87 -18.22 -8.95 2.70
C THR A 87 -17.45 -8.53 1.44
N ALA A 88 -17.63 -7.29 0.97
CA ALA A 88 -17.07 -6.78 -0.29
C ALA A 88 -17.53 -7.53 -1.56
N GLY A 89 -18.59 -8.36 -1.46
CA GLY A 89 -19.16 -9.11 -2.58
C GLY A 89 -19.98 -8.27 -3.58
N GLY A 90 -20.24 -7.01 -3.27
CA GLY A 90 -21.05 -6.10 -4.08
C GLY A 90 -22.44 -5.87 -3.49
N GLN A 91 -22.99 -4.68 -3.73
CA GLN A 91 -24.37 -4.33 -3.35
C GLN A 91 -24.90 -3.24 -4.31
N VAL A 92 -24.59 -1.97 -4.01
CA VAL A 92 -24.86 -0.84 -4.92
C VAL A 92 -23.74 -0.72 -5.96
N GLY A 93 -22.50 -0.85 -5.48
CA GLY A 93 -21.30 -0.95 -6.31
C GLY A 93 -20.93 -2.41 -6.62
N PRO A 94 -19.96 -2.62 -7.54
CA PRO A 94 -19.53 -3.95 -7.96
C PRO A 94 -18.87 -4.74 -6.81
N GLY A 95 -18.81 -6.05 -6.94
CA GLY A 95 -17.97 -6.88 -6.05
C GLY A 95 -16.48 -6.58 -6.23
N LEU A 96 -15.72 -6.71 -5.14
CA LEU A 96 -14.29 -6.40 -5.07
C LEU A 96 -13.39 -7.65 -4.99
N LEU A 97 -13.99 -8.84 -5.09
CA LEU A 97 -13.34 -10.12 -4.78
C LEU A 97 -12.66 -10.80 -5.99
N GLY A 98 -12.80 -10.22 -7.18
CA GLY A 98 -12.28 -10.80 -8.42
C GLY A 98 -12.98 -12.10 -8.84
N PRO A 99 -12.42 -12.83 -9.83
CA PRO A 99 -11.18 -12.49 -10.53
C PRO A 99 -11.39 -11.39 -11.58
N THR A 100 -12.65 -11.12 -11.95
CA THR A 100 -13.02 -10.06 -12.88
C THR A 100 -13.30 -8.78 -12.11
N PHE A 101 -12.62 -7.69 -12.49
CA PHE A 101 -12.78 -6.38 -11.88
C PHE A 101 -13.32 -5.37 -12.89
N ARG A 102 -14.08 -4.37 -12.41
CA ARG A 102 -14.59 -3.28 -13.25
C ARG A 102 -13.44 -2.48 -13.90
N TYR A 103 -12.34 -2.31 -13.17
CA TYR A 103 -11.08 -1.78 -13.67
C TYR A 103 -10.04 -2.89 -13.60
N PRO A 104 -9.50 -3.39 -14.73
CA PRO A 104 -8.61 -4.56 -14.74
C PRO A 104 -7.38 -4.42 -13.83
N LYS A 105 -6.85 -3.20 -13.68
CA LYS A 105 -5.73 -2.90 -12.78
C LYS A 105 -6.01 -3.28 -11.32
N ASP A 106 -7.27 -3.29 -10.88
CA ASP A 106 -7.67 -3.64 -9.51
C ASP A 106 -7.44 -5.14 -9.20
N ALA A 107 -7.06 -5.94 -10.19
CA ALA A 107 -6.49 -7.27 -9.95
C ALA A 107 -5.18 -7.20 -9.14
N THR A 108 -4.43 -6.09 -9.20
CA THR A 108 -3.20 -5.87 -8.42
C THR A 108 -3.46 -5.03 -7.17
N ASN A 109 -2.59 -5.14 -6.16
CA ASN A 109 -2.65 -4.29 -4.96
C ASN A 109 -2.37 -2.82 -5.28
N LYS A 110 -1.44 -2.55 -6.20
CA LYS A 110 -1.21 -1.20 -6.72
C LYS A 110 -2.46 -0.59 -7.36
N GLY A 111 -3.13 -1.32 -8.26
CA GLY A 111 -4.30 -0.79 -8.95
C GLY A 111 -5.48 -0.54 -8.01
N MET A 112 -5.75 -1.48 -7.10
CA MET A 112 -6.81 -1.29 -6.10
C MET A 112 -6.49 -0.12 -5.16
N PHE A 113 -5.23 0.02 -4.74
CA PHE A 113 -4.80 1.18 -3.94
C PHE A 113 -5.06 2.50 -4.69
N GLU A 114 -4.70 2.57 -5.97
CA GLU A 114 -4.93 3.78 -6.78
C GLU A 114 -6.41 4.13 -6.90
N THR A 115 -7.25 3.13 -7.17
CA THR A 115 -8.69 3.31 -7.29
C THR A 115 -9.32 3.74 -5.97
N VAL A 116 -8.94 3.13 -4.85
CA VAL A 116 -9.50 3.50 -3.54
C VAL A 116 -8.99 4.86 -3.07
N TRP A 117 -7.71 5.15 -3.29
CA TRP A 117 -7.11 6.42 -2.88
C TRP A 117 -7.75 7.60 -3.63
N ALA A 118 -7.68 7.57 -4.96
CA ALA A 118 -8.07 8.69 -5.82
C ALA A 118 -9.54 8.67 -6.26
N GLY A 119 -10.23 7.54 -6.08
CA GLY A 119 -11.59 7.34 -6.56
C GLY A 119 -11.66 6.91 -8.03
N SER A 120 -12.87 6.87 -8.57
CA SER A 120 -13.14 6.43 -9.94
C SER A 120 -14.30 7.18 -10.58
N ASN A 121 -14.43 7.06 -11.91
CA ASN A 121 -15.55 7.62 -12.66
C ASN A 121 -16.88 6.86 -12.43
N GLY A 122 -16.87 5.77 -11.65
CA GLY A 122 -18.06 4.96 -11.35
C GLY A 122 -18.88 5.45 -10.15
N GLY A 123 -18.68 6.68 -9.69
CA GLY A 123 -19.35 7.24 -8.50
C GLY A 123 -18.70 6.87 -7.17
N MET A 124 -17.56 6.17 -7.18
CA MET A 124 -16.75 5.95 -5.98
C MET A 124 -15.80 7.14 -5.76
N GLY A 125 -16.14 8.00 -4.79
CA GLY A 125 -15.23 9.06 -4.34
C GLY A 125 -13.96 8.51 -3.70
N GLY A 126 -12.85 9.22 -3.87
CA GLY A 126 -11.57 8.84 -3.30
C GLY A 126 -11.59 8.85 -1.77
N LYS A 127 -10.83 7.93 -1.17
CA LYS A 127 -10.79 7.72 0.28
C LYS A 127 -9.43 8.03 0.88
N GLY A 128 -8.44 8.43 0.08
CA GLY A 128 -7.13 8.84 0.57
C GLY A 128 -7.19 10.14 1.36
N LEU A 129 -6.28 10.29 2.33
CA LEU A 129 -6.12 11.52 3.10
C LEU A 129 -5.88 12.71 2.16
N GLY A 130 -6.64 13.80 2.35
CA GLY A 130 -6.49 15.02 1.55
C GLY A 130 -7.32 15.05 0.27
N ILE A 131 -8.07 13.99 -0.05
CA ILE A 131 -8.78 13.86 -1.33
C ILE A 131 -10.17 14.50 -1.28
N MET A 132 -10.93 14.26 -0.20
CA MET A 132 -12.27 14.83 -0.02
C MET A 132 -12.23 16.15 0.78
N SER A 133 -11.39 16.22 1.81
CA SER A 133 -11.00 17.44 2.53
C SER A 133 -9.52 17.36 2.89
N ALA A 134 -8.91 18.48 3.26
CA ALA A 134 -7.46 18.57 3.50
C ALA A 134 -6.95 17.68 4.66
N ASP A 135 -7.80 17.39 5.64
CA ASP A 135 -7.50 16.73 6.91
C ASP A 135 -8.26 15.42 7.14
N ASP A 136 -9.05 14.97 6.15
CA ASP A 136 -9.83 13.73 6.21
C ASP A 136 -9.39 12.72 5.14
N GLY A 137 -9.60 11.44 5.46
CA GLY A 137 -9.28 10.28 4.62
C GLY A 137 -8.31 9.27 5.26
N MET A 138 -8.18 8.12 4.61
CA MET A 138 -7.26 7.05 5.00
C MET A 138 -5.80 7.43 4.74
N ASN A 139 -4.94 7.10 5.69
CA ASN A 139 -3.51 7.02 5.38
C ASN A 139 -3.17 5.73 4.60
N ALA A 140 -1.98 5.67 4.02
CA ALA A 140 -1.57 4.59 3.13
C ALA A 140 -1.52 3.24 3.86
N ASP A 141 -0.96 3.17 5.06
CA ASP A 141 -0.92 1.96 5.86
C ASP A 141 -2.32 1.38 6.16
N GLU A 142 -3.27 2.25 6.54
CA GLU A 142 -4.67 1.85 6.75
C GLU A 142 -5.33 1.29 5.48
N LEU A 143 -5.04 1.91 4.33
CA LEU A 143 -5.55 1.43 3.05
C LEU A 143 -4.95 0.07 2.68
N LEU A 144 -3.65 -0.14 2.89
CA LEU A 144 -3.01 -1.44 2.65
C LEU A 144 -3.63 -2.55 3.52
N GLN A 145 -3.91 -2.27 4.79
CA GLN A 145 -4.60 -3.23 5.66
C GLN A 145 -6.04 -3.49 5.20
N THR A 146 -6.74 -2.45 4.73
CA THR A 146 -8.10 -2.56 4.18
C THR A 146 -8.13 -3.43 2.92
N ILE A 147 -7.16 -3.24 2.01
CA ILE A 147 -6.99 -4.08 0.82
C ILE A 147 -6.70 -5.53 1.23
N ALA A 148 -5.84 -5.75 2.22
CA ALA A 148 -5.56 -7.10 2.72
C ALA A 148 -6.83 -7.81 3.23
N TRP A 149 -7.72 -7.09 3.91
CA TRP A 149 -9.03 -7.63 4.27
C TRP A 149 -9.88 -7.97 3.04
N ILE A 150 -9.98 -7.08 2.04
CA ILE A 150 -10.72 -7.37 0.79
C ILE A 150 -10.20 -8.64 0.12
N ARG A 151 -8.88 -8.79 0.01
CA ARG A 151 -8.25 -9.98 -0.59
C ARG A 151 -8.53 -11.24 0.22
N ALA A 152 -8.57 -11.17 1.54
CA ALA A 152 -8.91 -12.31 2.39
C ALA A 152 -10.33 -12.84 2.19
N GLN A 153 -11.24 -12.01 1.65
CA GLN A 153 -12.61 -12.42 1.34
C GLN A 153 -12.73 -13.14 -0.02
N ALA A 154 -11.71 -13.06 -0.88
CA ALA A 154 -11.76 -13.65 -2.22
C ALA A 154 -11.61 -15.18 -2.17
N THR A 155 -12.58 -15.90 -2.71
CA THR A 155 -12.52 -17.37 -2.86
C THR A 155 -11.73 -17.82 -4.09
N THR A 156 -11.33 -16.87 -4.93
CA THR A 156 -10.65 -17.07 -6.22
C THR A 156 -9.14 -17.22 -6.06
N GLY A 157 -8.61 -16.93 -4.87
CA GLY A 157 -7.17 -16.96 -4.58
C GLY A 157 -6.39 -15.74 -5.06
N VAL A 158 -7.03 -14.73 -5.67
CA VAL A 158 -6.34 -13.51 -6.12
C VAL A 158 -5.85 -12.70 -4.93
N THR A 159 -4.53 -12.57 -4.80
CA THR A 159 -3.89 -11.81 -3.72
C THR A 159 -3.58 -10.37 -4.11
N GLY A 160 -3.48 -10.10 -5.41
CA GLY A 160 -3.03 -8.84 -5.98
C GLY A 160 -1.51 -8.61 -5.90
N ASN A 161 -0.75 -9.60 -5.42
CA ASN A 161 0.71 -9.60 -5.48
C ASN A 161 1.25 -10.34 -6.72
N GLU A 162 0.37 -10.88 -7.57
CA GLU A 162 0.71 -11.52 -8.83
C GLU A 162 1.10 -10.50 -9.91
N GLY A 163 2.04 -10.86 -10.79
CA GLY A 163 2.27 -10.15 -12.06
C GLY A 163 2.82 -8.72 -11.96
N LEU A 164 3.54 -8.40 -10.89
CA LEU A 164 4.25 -7.13 -10.68
C LEU A 164 5.73 -7.22 -11.07
#